data_AF-A0ABD3A3Q1-F1
#
_entry.id   AF-A0ABD3A3Q1-F1
#
_cell.length_a   1.000
_cell.length_b   1.000
_cell.length_c   1.000
_cell.angle_alpha   90.00
_cell.angle_beta   90.00
_cell.angle_gamma   90.00
#
_symmetry.space_group_name_H-M   'P 1'
#
loop_
_entity.id
_entity.type
_entity.pdbx_description
1 polymer ?
#
loop_
_entity_poly.entity_id
_entity_poly.type
_entity_poly.pdbx_seq_one_letter_code
_entity_poly.pdbx_strand_id
1 'polypeptide(L)'
;MSTPAATWGEDDEWELINDDGFVYRRKRRIPSATTSAPPPLDPAVVEKNRLERKKMALLKLKDKHQQEIHQWEHWSNTLNEMQQKSLILQQQKSREQNNASTSSSDEFIASPSQSSDVDCRHLVDELLSQAESQEAIIKHISNLCDLAEGLCSASEERFKKSFTELPIWGLSPQELMASLMRIIP
;
A
#
# COMPACT_ATOMS: atom_id res chain seq x y z
N MET A 1 -30.36 -38.41 -47.70
CA MET A 1 -29.25 -37.51 -48.06
C MET A 1 -29.75 -36.08 -48.03
N SER A 2 -28.88 -35.18 -47.56
CA SER A 2 -28.89 -33.71 -47.65
C SER A 2 -29.66 -32.89 -46.61
N THR A 3 -28.94 -32.53 -45.55
CA THR A 3 -29.04 -31.32 -44.72
C THR A 3 -28.48 -30.11 -45.49
N PRO A 4 -29.04 -28.89 -45.36
CA PRO A 4 -28.32 -27.67 -45.69
C PRO A 4 -27.75 -26.97 -44.45
N ALA A 5 -26.60 -26.35 -44.71
CA ALA A 5 -25.59 -25.77 -43.83
C ALA A 5 -26.09 -24.73 -42.81
N ALA A 6 -25.50 -24.80 -41.62
CA ALA A 6 -25.47 -23.71 -40.65
C ALA A 6 -24.65 -22.53 -41.20
N THR A 7 -25.26 -21.35 -41.17
CA THR A 7 -24.65 -20.08 -41.55
C THR A 7 -23.71 -19.60 -40.45
N TRP A 8 -22.41 -19.87 -40.60
CA TRP A 8 -21.35 -19.22 -39.83
C TRP A 8 -21.07 -17.84 -40.45
N GLY A 9 -21.60 -16.77 -39.88
CA GLY A 9 -21.56 -15.44 -40.52
C GLY A 9 -21.44 -14.22 -39.60
N GLU A 10 -20.94 -14.37 -38.36
CA GLU A 10 -20.78 -13.23 -37.42
C GLU A 10 -19.38 -13.11 -36.79
N ASP A 11 -18.47 -14.06 -37.01
CA ASP A 11 -17.12 -14.06 -36.38
C ASP A 11 -16.09 -13.14 -37.07
N ASP A 12 -16.38 -12.63 -38.27
CA ASP A 12 -15.43 -11.83 -39.06
C ASP A 12 -15.40 -10.32 -38.70
N GLU A 13 -16.25 -9.88 -37.76
CA GLU A 13 -16.45 -8.45 -37.50
C GLU A 13 -15.50 -7.85 -36.46
N TRP A 14 -14.67 -8.63 -35.79
CA TRP A 14 -13.76 -8.11 -34.74
C TRP A 14 -12.31 -8.10 -35.20
N GLU A 15 -11.68 -6.92 -35.17
CA GLU A 15 -10.24 -6.78 -35.42
C GLU A 15 -9.48 -6.69 -34.08
N LEU A 16 -8.34 -7.39 -34.03
CA LEU A 16 -7.46 -7.40 -32.88
C LEU A 16 -6.45 -6.25 -33.04
N ILE A 17 -6.43 -5.33 -32.08
CA ILE A 17 -5.56 -4.15 -32.11
C ILE A 17 -4.62 -4.18 -30.93
N ASN A 18 -3.34 -3.95 -31.23
CA ASN A 18 -2.30 -3.78 -30.25
C ASN A 18 -1.97 -2.28 -30.15
N ASP A 19 -2.42 -1.66 -29.07
CA ASP A 19 -2.03 -0.30 -28.70
C ASP A 19 -1.05 -0.39 -27.53
N ASP A 20 0.25 -0.25 -27.81
CA ASP A 20 1.34 -0.14 -26.82
C ASP A 20 1.37 -1.32 -25.81
N GLY A 21 1.21 -2.55 -26.29
CA GLY A 21 1.23 -3.76 -25.47
C GLY A 21 -0.12 -4.16 -24.89
N PHE A 22 -1.15 -3.33 -25.05
CA PHE A 22 -2.54 -3.68 -24.74
C PHE A 22 -3.25 -4.18 -26.00
N VAL A 23 -3.62 -5.46 -25.97
CA VAL A 23 -4.34 -6.11 -27.05
C VAL A 23 -5.82 -6.13 -26.73
N TYR A 24 -6.63 -5.44 -27.54
CA TYR A 24 -8.09 -5.45 -27.41
C TYR A 24 -8.78 -5.75 -28.74
N ARG A 25 -10.01 -6.29 -28.65
CA ARG A 25 -10.88 -6.53 -29.81
C ARG A 25 -11.75 -5.29 -30.02
N ARG A 26 -11.77 -4.74 -31.24
CA ARG A 26 -12.75 -3.70 -31.61
C ARG A 26 -13.56 -4.12 -32.83
N LYS A 27 -14.80 -3.65 -32.89
CA LYS A 27 -15.72 -3.94 -34.00
C LYS A 27 -15.23 -3.22 -35.26
N ARG A 28 -14.98 -3.96 -36.33
CA ARG A 28 -14.54 -3.47 -37.63
C ARG A 28 -15.61 -2.53 -38.16
N ARG A 29 -15.27 -1.24 -38.32
CA ARG A 29 -16.20 -0.29 -38.93
C ARG A 29 -16.24 -0.57 -40.42
N ILE A 30 -17.29 -1.24 -40.90
CA ILE A 30 -17.60 -1.27 -42.34
C ILE A 30 -17.83 0.18 -42.75
N PRO A 31 -17.04 0.76 -43.67
CA PRO A 31 -17.27 2.13 -44.09
C PRO A 31 -18.62 2.19 -44.82
N SER A 32 -19.67 2.67 -44.15
CA SER A 32 -20.82 3.21 -44.86
C SER A 32 -20.30 4.35 -45.72
N ALA A 33 -20.41 4.19 -47.04
CA ALA A 33 -20.20 5.27 -47.98
C ALA A 33 -21.00 6.48 -47.48
N THR A 34 -20.35 7.63 -47.33
CA THR A 34 -20.87 8.89 -46.75
C THR A 34 -20.62 9.09 -45.24
N THR A 35 -19.38 8.94 -44.79
CA THR A 35 -18.81 9.89 -43.83
C THR A 35 -17.33 9.97 -44.13
N SER A 36 -16.87 11.12 -44.62
CA SER A 36 -15.47 11.41 -44.89
C SER A 36 -14.62 10.96 -43.71
N ALA A 37 -13.81 9.91 -43.90
CA ALA A 37 -12.73 9.62 -42.98
C ALA A 37 -11.88 10.89 -42.86
N PRO A 38 -11.45 11.29 -41.65
CA PRO A 38 -10.47 12.35 -41.53
C PRO A 38 -9.24 11.96 -42.36
N PRO A 39 -8.64 12.90 -43.11
CA PRO A 39 -7.49 12.60 -43.94
C PRO A 39 -6.41 11.91 -43.10
N PRO A 40 -5.63 10.97 -43.67
CA PRO A 40 -4.55 10.31 -42.95
C PRO A 40 -3.64 11.39 -42.36
N LEU A 41 -3.63 11.53 -41.03
CA LEU A 41 -2.67 12.41 -40.37
C LEU A 41 -1.28 11.83 -40.62
N ASP A 42 -0.35 12.70 -41.00
CA ASP A 42 1.06 12.33 -41.16
C ASP A 42 1.53 11.54 -39.92
N PRO A 43 2.09 10.33 -40.09
CA PRO A 43 2.58 9.52 -38.98
C PRO A 43 3.53 10.30 -38.06
N ALA A 44 4.28 11.28 -38.58
CA ALA A 44 5.15 12.13 -37.77
C ALA A 44 4.37 13.03 -36.78
N VAL A 45 3.18 13.52 -37.18
CA VAL A 45 2.33 14.36 -36.33
C VAL A 45 1.64 13.52 -35.24
N VAL A 46 1.24 12.29 -35.57
CA VAL A 46 0.69 11.34 -34.59
C VAL A 46 1.74 11.00 -33.52
N GLU A 47 2.97 10.70 -33.94
CA GLU A 47 4.06 10.37 -33.04
C GLU A 47 4.48 11.54 -32.15
N LYS A 48 4.53 12.76 -32.70
CA LYS A 48 4.78 13.97 -31.91
C LYS A 48 3.71 14.19 -30.84
N ASN A 49 2.44 14.09 -31.21
CA ASN A 49 1.32 14.21 -30.27
C ASN A 49 1.38 13.12 -29.18
N ARG A 50 1.83 11.91 -29.52
CA ARG A 50 2.04 10.81 -28.57
C ARG A 50 3.11 11.16 -27.54
N LEU A 51 4.27 11.66 -28.00
CA LEU A 51 5.37 12.08 -27.14
C LEU A 51 4.96 13.24 -26.22
N GLU A 52 4.20 14.21 -26.74
CA GLU A 52 3.68 15.32 -25.94
C GLU A 52 2.74 14.85 -24.83
N ARG A 53 1.81 13.93 -25.12
CA ARG A 53 0.93 13.34 -24.09
C ARG A 53 1.73 12.61 -23.02
N LYS A 54 2.72 11.81 -23.43
CA LYS A 54 3.61 11.09 -22.49
C LYS A 54 4.37 12.07 -21.60
N LYS A 55 4.96 13.12 -22.19
CA LYS A 55 5.67 14.16 -21.45
C LYS A 55 4.76 14.84 -20.41
N MET A 56 3.53 15.20 -20.80
CA MET A 56 2.58 15.83 -19.89
C MET A 56 2.12 14.90 -18.76
N ALA A 57 1.90 13.62 -19.06
CA ALA A 57 1.56 12.63 -18.04
C ALA A 57 2.70 12.45 -17.03
N LEU A 58 3.95 12.36 -17.50
CA LEU A 58 5.13 12.26 -16.65
C LEU A 58 5.34 13.51 -15.79
N LEU A 59 5.14 14.70 -16.36
CA LEU A 59 5.21 15.96 -15.60
C LEU A 59 4.17 15.99 -14.48
N LYS A 60 2.91 15.66 -14.78
CA LYS A 60 1.85 15.58 -13.77
C LYS A 60 2.18 14.58 -12.66
N LEU A 61 2.73 13.43 -13.02
CA LEU A 61 3.13 12.41 -12.05
C LEU A 61 4.27 12.92 -11.17
N LYS A 62 5.27 13.58 -11.76
CA LYS A 62 6.37 14.22 -11.03
C LYS A 62 5.84 15.24 -10.03
N ASP A 63 4.96 16.13 -10.48
CA ASP A 63 4.39 17.20 -9.65
C ASP A 63 3.56 16.62 -8.50
N LYS A 64 2.78 15.55 -8.75
CA LYS A 64 2.03 14.83 -7.73
C LYS A 64 2.95 14.26 -6.65
N HIS A 65 4.00 13.52 -7.04
CA HIS A 65 4.92 12.94 -6.07
C HIS A 65 5.72 14.02 -5.32
N GLN A 66 6.06 15.12 -5.98
CA GLN A 66 6.72 16.24 -5.32
C GLN A 66 5.81 16.88 -4.26
N GLN A 67 4.52 17.04 -4.53
CA GLN A 67 3.55 17.50 -3.54
C GLN A 67 3.40 16.53 -2.37
N GLU A 68 3.33 15.22 -2.64
CA GLU A 68 3.29 14.20 -1.60
C GLU A 68 4.53 14.29 -0.71
N ILE A 69 5.73 14.36 -1.29
CA ILE A 69 6.99 14.50 -0.54
C ILE A 69 6.95 15.74 0.38
N HIS A 70 6.52 16.89 -0.12
CA HIS A 70 6.40 18.09 0.71
C HIS A 70 5.41 17.94 1.87
N GLN A 71 4.31 17.21 1.67
CA GLN A 71 3.37 16.89 2.75
C GLN A 71 4.01 15.97 3.80
N TRP A 72 4.72 14.93 3.35
CA TRP A 72 5.45 14.02 4.24
C TRP A 72 6.52 14.76 5.05
N GLU A 73 7.28 15.65 4.41
CA GLU A 73 8.27 16.50 5.09
C GLU A 73 7.61 17.41 6.13
N HIS A 74 6.48 18.04 5.79
CA HIS A 74 5.75 18.91 6.70
C HIS A 74 5.25 18.16 7.94
N TRP A 75 4.64 16.98 7.77
CA TRP A 75 4.17 16.16 8.89
C TRP A 75 5.33 15.62 9.73
N SER A 76 6.42 15.19 9.08
CA SER A 76 7.64 14.74 9.77
C SER A 76 8.22 15.85 10.66
N ASN A 77 8.33 17.07 10.12
CA ASN A 77 8.82 18.22 10.87
C ASN A 77 7.90 18.57 12.03
N THR A 78 6.58 18.58 11.80
CA THR A 78 5.58 18.86 12.84
C THR A 78 5.66 17.85 13.98
N LEU A 79 5.76 16.56 13.66
CA LEU A 79 5.87 15.49 14.65
C LEU A 79 7.18 15.62 15.46
N ASN A 80 8.29 15.91 14.77
CA ASN A 80 9.57 16.12 15.43
C ASN A 80 9.56 17.35 16.35
N GLU A 81 8.93 18.46 15.94
CA GLU A 81 8.73 19.62 16.80
C GLU A 81 7.89 19.31 18.03
N MET A 82 6.82 18.53 17.88
CA MET A 82 5.99 18.09 19.01
C MET A 82 6.80 17.23 19.99
N GLN A 83 7.60 16.30 19.48
CA GLN A 83 8.48 15.46 20.28
C GLN A 83 9.55 16.28 21.02
N GLN A 84 10.17 17.26 20.35
CA GLN A 84 11.13 18.15 20.99
C GLN A 84 10.47 19.00 22.09
N LYS A 85 9.28 19.55 21.83
CA LYS A 85 8.51 20.31 22.83
C LYS A 85 8.15 19.44 24.04
N SER A 86 7.74 18.18 23.84
CA SER A 86 7.45 17.27 24.96
C SER A 86 8.69 16.94 25.79
N LEU A 87 9.84 16.73 25.13
CA LEU A 87 11.12 16.47 25.82
C LEU A 87 11.55 17.68 26.67
N ILE A 88 11.43 18.90 26.13
CA ILE A 88 11.76 20.12 26.86
C ILE A 88 10.85 20.29 28.09
N LEU A 89 9.53 20.07 27.93
CA LEU A 89 8.57 20.15 29.04
C LEU A 89 8.84 19.10 30.12
N GLN A 90 9.19 17.87 29.74
CA GLN A 90 9.57 16.83 30.69
C GLN A 90 10.83 17.22 31.48
N GLN A 91 11.87 17.72 30.80
CA GLN A 91 13.10 18.16 31.44
C GLN A 91 12.87 19.37 32.39
N GLN A 92 12.03 20.33 32.00
CA GLN A 92 11.66 21.45 32.87
C GLN A 92 10.93 20.97 34.12
N LYS A 93 9.96 20.06 33.99
CA LYS A 93 9.22 19.49 35.12
C LYS A 93 10.15 18.77 36.10
N SER A 94 11.09 17.95 35.59
CA SER A 94 12.09 17.29 36.44
C SER A 94 12.99 18.30 37.18
N ARG A 95 13.36 19.41 36.53
CA ARG A 95 14.20 20.45 37.14
C ARG A 95 13.47 21.23 38.23
N GLU A 96 12.20 21.55 38.03
CA GLU A 96 11.36 22.23 39.04
C GLU A 96 11.13 21.34 40.27
N GLN A 97 10.95 20.04 40.08
CA GLN A 97 10.75 19.08 41.17
C GLN A 97 12.02 18.90 42.04
N ASN A 98 13.20 18.93 41.42
CA ASN A 98 14.48 18.90 42.13
C ASN A 98 14.79 20.21 42.89
N ASN A 99 14.38 21.37 42.35
CA ASN A 99 14.56 22.66 43.01
C ASN A 99 13.54 22.92 44.15
N ALA A 100 12.31 22.40 44.04
CA ALA A 100 11.32 22.48 45.12
C ALA A 100 11.70 21.60 46.33
N SER A 101 12.38 20.48 46.08
CA SER A 101 12.85 19.56 47.13
C SER A 101 14.08 20.09 47.90
N THR A 102 14.78 21.11 47.38
CA THR A 102 15.96 21.70 48.03
C THR A 102 15.66 22.94 48.89
N SER A 103 14.41 23.44 48.90
CA SER A 103 14.01 24.60 49.72
C SER A 103 13.28 24.25 51.03
N SER A 104 13.05 22.96 51.33
CA SER A 104 12.22 22.53 52.48
C SER A 104 12.91 21.51 53.39
N SER A 105 14.22 21.58 53.56
CA SER A 105 14.94 20.72 54.52
C SER A 105 16.09 21.47 55.17
N ASP A 106 15.73 22.40 56.05
CA ASP A 106 16.54 22.67 57.23
C ASP A 106 15.99 21.78 58.35
N GLU A 107 16.89 21.16 59.10
CA GLU A 107 16.67 20.14 60.14
C GLU A 107 16.19 18.77 59.65
N PHE A 108 17.11 17.81 59.52
CA PHE A 108 17.10 16.61 60.37
C PHE A 108 18.43 15.84 60.22
N ILE A 109 19.07 15.58 61.36
CA ILE A 109 20.32 14.84 61.50
C ILE A 109 20.09 13.33 61.29
N ALA A 110 21.12 12.67 60.72
CA ALA A 110 21.48 11.23 60.75
C ALA A 110 20.93 10.27 59.68
N SER A 111 21.78 9.93 58.69
CA SER A 111 22.37 8.57 58.48
C SER A 111 22.83 8.38 57.03
N PRO A 112 24.10 7.99 56.75
CA PRO A 112 24.56 7.72 55.40
C PRO A 112 24.46 6.21 55.10
N SER A 113 23.30 5.72 54.68
CA SER A 113 23.19 4.30 54.23
C SER A 113 22.08 3.97 53.22
N GLN A 114 21.33 4.94 52.67
CA GLN A 114 20.16 4.62 51.81
C GLN A 114 20.27 5.10 50.35
N SER A 115 21.36 5.76 49.94
CA SER A 115 21.43 6.36 48.59
C SER A 115 21.46 5.33 47.45
N SER A 116 22.03 4.13 47.67
CA SER A 116 22.16 3.12 46.61
C SER A 116 20.84 2.42 46.26
N ASP A 117 19.91 2.31 47.21
CA ASP A 117 18.66 1.56 47.04
C ASP A 117 17.60 2.39 46.29
N VAL A 118 17.64 3.71 46.45
CA VAL A 118 16.78 4.65 45.72
C VAL A 118 17.20 4.77 44.25
N ASP A 119 18.51 4.82 43.98
CA ASP A 119 19.04 4.83 42.60
C ASP A 119 18.75 3.50 41.86
N CYS A 120 18.83 2.35 42.55
CA CYS A 120 18.46 1.07 41.96
C CYS A 120 16.98 0.98 41.61
N ARG A 121 16.08 1.51 42.47
CA ARG A 121 14.64 1.53 42.20
C ARG A 121 14.29 2.41 41.00
N HIS A 122 14.85 3.61 40.93
CA HIS A 122 14.63 4.51 39.80
C HIS A 122 15.11 3.88 38.48
N LEU A 123 16.27 3.21 38.49
CA LEU A 123 16.77 2.50 37.31
C LEU A 123 15.84 1.35 36.88
N VAL A 124 15.30 0.59 37.84
CA VAL A 124 14.34 -0.49 37.54
C VAL A 124 13.04 0.07 36.98
N ASP A 125 12.52 1.16 37.54
CA ASP A 125 11.30 1.82 37.06
C ASP A 125 11.50 2.41 35.64
N GLU A 126 12.67 2.96 35.36
CA GLU A 126 13.04 3.46 34.02
C GLU A 126 13.14 2.32 32.99
N LEU A 127 13.81 1.22 33.35
CA LEU A 127 13.90 0.03 32.49
C LEU A 127 12.53 -0.62 32.25
N LEU A 128 11.66 -0.63 33.27
CA LEU A 128 10.30 -1.11 33.13
C LEU A 128 9.49 -0.22 32.18
N SER A 129 9.55 1.10 32.36
CA SER A 129 8.90 2.05 31.45
C SER A 129 9.42 1.91 30.00
N GLN A 130 10.72 1.64 29.83
CA GLN A 130 11.30 1.40 28.53
C GLN A 130 10.77 0.09 27.92
N ALA A 131 10.71 -0.99 28.70
CA ALA A 131 10.18 -2.28 28.24
C ALA A 131 8.70 -2.17 27.82
N GLU A 132 7.87 -1.48 28.61
CA GLU A 132 6.46 -1.24 28.29
C GLU A 132 6.30 -0.44 26.99
N SER A 133 7.15 0.57 26.78
CA SER A 133 7.13 1.36 25.53
C SER A 133 7.51 0.50 24.31
N GLN A 134 8.49 -0.39 24.47
CA GLN A 134 8.91 -1.29 23.40
C GLN A 134 7.84 -2.35 23.10
N GLU A 135 7.16 -2.86 24.13
CA GLU A 135 6.02 -3.76 23.95
C GLU A 135 4.91 -3.08 23.12
N ALA A 136 4.58 -1.83 23.43
CA ALA A 136 3.57 -1.09 22.67
C ALA A 136 3.95 -0.95 21.18
N ILE A 137 5.22 -0.68 20.89
CA ILE A 137 5.75 -0.59 19.52
C ILE A 137 5.68 -1.95 18.82
N ILE A 138 6.15 -3.02 19.48
CA ILE A 138 6.12 -4.38 18.92
C ILE A 138 4.68 -4.77 18.61
N LYS A 139 3.75 -4.54 19.54
CA LYS A 139 2.33 -4.84 19.35
C LYS A 139 1.73 -4.07 18.18
N HIS A 140 2.09 -2.80 18.02
CA HIS A 140 1.66 -2.02 16.86
C HIS A 140 2.19 -2.62 15.55
N ILE A 141 3.48 -2.99 15.50
CA ILE A 141 4.07 -3.58 14.29
C ILE A 141 3.42 -4.94 13.99
N SER A 142 3.18 -5.79 15.00
CA SER A 142 2.45 -7.05 14.85
C SER A 142 1.06 -6.83 14.25
N ASN A 143 0.30 -5.85 14.76
CA ASN A 143 -1.02 -5.54 14.20
C ASN A 143 -0.95 -5.10 12.72
N LEU A 144 0.08 -4.34 12.33
CA LEU A 144 0.30 -3.96 10.94
C LEU A 144 0.62 -5.18 10.07
N CYS A 145 1.44 -6.11 10.57
CA CYS A 145 1.74 -7.37 9.89
C CYS A 145 0.47 -8.21 9.72
N ASP A 146 -0.36 -8.36 10.75
CA ASP A 146 -1.62 -9.10 10.68
C ASP A 146 -2.58 -8.49 9.65
N LEU A 147 -2.65 -7.15 9.60
CA LEU A 147 -3.46 -6.45 8.60
C LEU A 147 -2.91 -6.68 7.18
N ALA A 148 -1.60 -6.60 7.00
CA ALA A 148 -0.95 -6.87 5.72
C ALA A 148 -1.19 -8.32 5.26
N GLU A 149 -1.03 -9.30 6.15
CA GLU A 149 -1.31 -10.72 5.92
C GLU A 149 -2.77 -10.92 5.48
N GLY A 150 -3.72 -10.25 6.15
CA GLY A 150 -5.14 -10.30 5.82
C GLY A 150 -5.45 -9.72 4.43
N LEU A 151 -4.82 -8.59 4.07
CA LEU A 151 -4.98 -7.99 2.74
C LEU A 151 -4.38 -8.87 1.64
N CYS A 152 -3.16 -9.39 1.86
CA CYS A 152 -2.48 -10.29 0.93
C CYS A 152 -3.31 -11.56 0.72
N SER A 153 -3.72 -12.23 1.80
CA SER A 153 -4.56 -13.42 1.76
C SER A 153 -5.88 -13.17 1.03
N ALA A 154 -6.58 -12.07 1.32
CA ALA A 154 -7.82 -11.72 0.62
C ALA A 154 -7.61 -11.47 -0.87
N SER A 155 -6.51 -10.83 -1.25
CA SER A 155 -6.17 -10.60 -2.66
C SER A 155 -5.83 -11.90 -3.39
N GLU A 156 -5.08 -12.80 -2.74
CA GLU A 156 -4.72 -14.11 -3.28
C GLU A 156 -5.96 -14.97 -3.46
N GLU A 157 -6.87 -15.00 -2.49
CA GLU A 157 -8.12 -15.75 -2.59
C GLU A 157 -9.03 -15.21 -3.71
N ARG A 158 -9.11 -13.89 -3.89
CA ARG A 158 -9.84 -13.30 -5.03
C ARG A 158 -9.21 -13.68 -6.36
N PHE A 159 -7.88 -13.68 -6.43
CA PHE A 159 -7.16 -14.10 -7.63
C PHE A 159 -7.41 -15.58 -7.91
N LYS A 160 -7.24 -16.47 -6.92
CA LYS A 160 -7.57 -17.91 -7.07
C LYS A 160 -9.00 -18.10 -7.57
N LYS A 161 -9.98 -17.42 -6.96
CA LYS A 161 -11.40 -17.50 -7.37
C LYS A 161 -11.61 -17.10 -8.82
N SER A 162 -10.95 -16.04 -9.29
CA SER A 162 -11.11 -15.60 -10.69
C SER A 162 -10.63 -16.65 -11.70
N PHE A 163 -9.65 -17.48 -11.34
CA PHE A 163 -9.23 -18.62 -12.18
C PHE A 163 -10.11 -19.84 -11.99
N THR A 164 -10.55 -20.15 -10.77
CA THR A 164 -11.32 -21.37 -10.49
C THR A 164 -12.78 -21.28 -10.93
N GLU A 165 -13.35 -20.08 -11.00
CA GLU A 165 -14.77 -19.85 -11.36
C GLU A 165 -14.98 -19.58 -12.85
N LEU A 166 -13.95 -19.76 -13.70
CA LEU A 166 -14.12 -19.57 -15.14
C LEU A 166 -15.11 -20.60 -15.74
N PRO A 167 -16.01 -20.18 -16.67
CA PRO A 167 -17.01 -21.07 -17.26
C PRO A 167 -16.43 -22.27 -18.01
N ILE A 168 -15.15 -22.17 -18.43
CA ILE A 168 -14.42 -23.23 -19.12
C ILE A 168 -14.26 -24.50 -18.28
N TRP A 169 -14.36 -24.40 -16.95
CA TRP A 169 -14.06 -25.52 -16.07
C TRP A 169 -15.21 -26.52 -15.96
N GLY A 170 -16.47 -26.13 -16.18
CA GLY A 170 -17.65 -27.01 -16.21
C GLY A 170 -18.00 -27.69 -14.88
N LEU A 171 -17.04 -28.37 -14.26
CA LEU A 171 -16.94 -28.75 -12.86
C LEU A 171 -15.89 -27.86 -12.17
N SER A 172 -15.98 -27.67 -10.84
CA SER A 172 -14.95 -26.91 -10.11
C SER A 172 -13.57 -27.55 -10.36
N PRO A 173 -12.52 -26.79 -10.73
CA PRO A 173 -11.17 -27.33 -10.95
C PRO A 173 -10.66 -28.15 -9.76
N GLN A 174 -11.11 -27.82 -8.55
CA GLN A 174 -10.78 -28.54 -7.33
C GLN A 174 -11.38 -29.95 -7.31
N GLU A 175 -12.60 -30.14 -7.81
CA GLU A 175 -13.22 -31.46 -7.94
C GLU A 175 -12.54 -32.29 -9.04
N LEU A 176 -12.13 -31.65 -10.14
CA LEU A 176 -11.36 -32.30 -11.20
C LEU A 176 -10.01 -32.81 -10.66
N MET A 177 -9.28 -31.96 -9.93
CA MET A 177 -8.01 -32.34 -9.28
C MET A 177 -8.20 -33.45 -8.24
N ALA A 178 -9.24 -33.36 -7.41
CA ALA A 178 -9.55 -34.39 -6.41
C ALA A 178 -9.93 -35.73 -7.05
N SER A 179 -10.62 -35.72 -8.19
CA SER A 179 -10.95 -36.93 -8.95
C SER A 179 -9.71 -37.55 -9.60
N LEU A 180 -8.86 -36.74 -10.22
CA LEU A 180 -7.57 -37.18 -10.79
C LEU A 180 -6.65 -37.80 -9.74
N MET A 181 -6.57 -37.22 -8.54
CA MET A 181 -5.79 -37.78 -7.44
C MET A 181 -6.33 -39.12 -6.90
N ARG A 182 -7.62 -39.44 -7.11
CA ARG A 182 -8.16 -40.78 -6.78
C ARG A 182 -7.90 -41.82 -7.87
N ILE A 183 -7.58 -41.39 -9.09
CA ILE A 183 -7.42 -42.27 -10.26
C ILE A 183 -5.96 -42.68 -10.47
N ILE A 184 -5.01 -42.01 -9.82
CA ILE A 184 -3.58 -42.36 -9.86
C ILE A 184 -3.26 -43.27 -8.64
N PRO A 185 -2.92 -44.56 -8.86
CA PRO A 185 -2.50 -45.47 -7.78
C PRO A 185 -1.09 -45.18 -7.24
#